data_AF-A0A356EUI8-F1
#
_entry.id   AF-A0A356EUI8-F1
#
_cell.length_a   1.000
_cell.length_b   1.000
_cell.length_c   1.000
_cell.angle_alpha   90.00
_cell.angle_beta   90.00
_cell.angle_gamma   90.00
#
_symmetry.space_group_name_H-M   'P 1'
#
loop_
_entity.id
_entity.type
_entity.pdbx_description
1 polymer ?
#
loop_
_entity_poly.entity_id
_entity_poly.type
_entity_poly.pdbx_seq_one_letter_code
_entity_poly.pdbx_strand_id
1 'polypeptide(L)'
;HQDGVWRVFDRWLSGLHGDTFVEMLPLLRRAFADFTHAERRQMGEKVQRLGRDARDPTGSSGSATTTDVHFDRAKLALPVLAQILGVTYDGEHQ
;
A
#
# COMPACT_ATOMS: atom_id res chain seq x y z
N HIS A 1 -8.17 -10.84 3.27
CA HIS A 1 -6.74 -11.03 3.61
C HIS A 1 -5.76 -10.13 2.85
N GLN A 2 -6.15 -9.42 1.79
CA GLN A 2 -5.30 -8.40 1.13
C GLN A 2 -5.50 -6.99 1.76
N ASP A 3 -6.35 -6.90 2.78
CA ASP A 3 -6.87 -5.64 3.32
C ASP A 3 -5.80 -4.86 4.11
N GLY A 4 -4.79 -5.57 4.64
CA GLY A 4 -3.61 -4.96 5.27
C GLY A 4 -2.73 -4.18 4.29
N VAL A 5 -2.55 -4.68 3.06
CA VAL A 5 -1.73 -4.00 2.03
C VAL A 5 -2.35 -2.65 1.67
N TRP A 6 -3.67 -2.62 1.49
CA TRP A 6 -4.39 -1.38 1.19
C TRP A 6 -4.32 -0.35 2.32
N ARG A 7 -4.35 -0.77 3.59
CA ARG A 7 -4.17 0.18 4.72
C ARG A 7 -2.77 0.75 4.80
N VAL A 8 -1.74 -0.07 4.55
CA VAL A 8 -0.35 0.40 4.56
C VAL A 8 -0.13 1.36 3.39
N PHE A 9 -0.64 1.03 2.21
CA PHE A 9 -0.58 1.89 1.03
C PHE A 9 -1.31 3.23 1.24
N ASP A 10 -2.53 3.20 1.77
CA ASP A 10 -3.33 4.39 2.08
C ASP A 10 -2.65 5.30 3.11
N ARG A 11 -2.10 4.71 4.19
CA ARG A 11 -1.33 5.44 5.21
C ARG A 11 -0.06 6.05 4.64
N TRP A 12 0.68 5.30 3.83
CA TRP A 12 1.89 5.80 3.19
C TRP A 12 1.56 6.97 2.27
N LEU A 13 0.57 6.82 1.39
CA LEU A 13 0.18 7.86 0.44
C LEU A 13 -0.32 9.13 1.15
N SER A 14 -1.10 8.96 2.22
CA SER A 14 -1.60 10.07 3.04
C SER A 14 -0.51 10.75 3.89
N GLY A 15 0.62 10.09 4.09
CA GLY A 15 1.77 10.62 4.84
C GLY A 15 2.83 11.32 3.98
N LEU A 16 2.69 11.30 2.65
CA LEU A 16 3.63 11.97 1.75
C LEU A 16 3.46 13.49 1.80
N HIS A 17 4.59 14.21 1.71
CA HIS A 17 4.58 15.64 1.46
C HIS A 17 4.04 15.93 0.05
N GLY A 18 3.39 17.08 -0.12
CA GLY A 18 2.71 17.45 -1.38
C GLY A 18 3.61 17.37 -2.61
N ASP A 19 4.85 17.85 -2.50
CA ASP A 19 5.82 17.81 -3.61
C ASP A 19 6.20 16.36 -3.98
N THR A 20 6.51 15.54 -2.97
CA THR A 20 6.82 14.11 -3.16
C THR A 20 5.63 13.34 -3.73
N PHE A 21 4.41 13.67 -3.32
CA PHE A 21 3.20 13.07 -3.88
C PHE A 21 3.11 13.35 -5.39
N VAL A 22 3.33 14.60 -5.81
CA VAL A 22 3.30 15.00 -7.23
C VAL A 22 4.39 14.28 -8.03
N GLU A 23 5.59 14.13 -7.48
CA GLU A 23 6.68 13.38 -8.11
C GLU A 23 6.37 11.89 -8.29
N MET A 24 5.56 11.29 -7.40
CA MET A 24 5.16 9.88 -7.47
C MET A 24 3.97 9.64 -8.40
N LEU A 25 3.20 10.67 -8.78
CA LEU A 25 2.03 10.54 -9.65
C LEU A 25 2.29 9.83 -10.99
N PRO A 26 3.41 10.06 -11.72
CA PRO A 26 3.68 9.36 -12.97
C PRO A 26 3.84 7.85 -12.78
N LEU A 27 4.51 7.44 -11.70
CA LEU A 27 4.72 6.03 -11.36
C LEU A 27 3.40 5.37 -10.95
N LEU A 28 2.61 6.03 -10.11
CA LEU A 28 1.28 5.58 -9.72
C LEU A 28 0.35 5.44 -10.93
N ARG A 29 0.30 6.47 -11.78
CA ARG A 29 -0.52 6.45 -13.01
C ARG A 29 -0.14 5.28 -13.90
N ARG A 30 1.16 4.99 -14.05
CA ARG A 30 1.63 3.84 -14.83
C ARG A 30 1.26 2.51 -14.18
N ALA A 31 1.47 2.35 -12.88
CA ALA A 31 1.12 1.13 -12.17
C ALA A 31 -0.38 0.80 -12.26
N PHE A 32 -1.23 1.82 -12.29
CA PHE A 32 -2.68 1.65 -12.45
C PHE A 32 -3.17 1.65 -13.91
N ALA A 33 -2.28 1.86 -14.89
CA ALA A 33 -2.66 2.00 -16.30
C ALA A 33 -3.13 0.68 -16.92
N ASP A 34 -2.53 -0.44 -16.52
CA ASP A 34 -2.84 -1.77 -17.05
C ASP A 34 -4.14 -2.36 -16.47
N PHE A 35 -4.71 -1.72 -15.44
CA PHE A 35 -5.98 -2.15 -14.86
C PHE A 35 -7.19 -1.62 -15.64
N THR A 36 -8.11 -2.53 -15.93
CA THR A 36 -9.40 -2.21 -16.55
C THR A 36 -10.22 -1.27 -15.66
N HIS A 37 -11.22 -0.61 -16.27
CA HIS A 37 -12.13 0.26 -15.52
C HIS A 37 -12.88 -0.48 -14.40
N ALA A 38 -13.22 -1.76 -14.62
CA ALA A 38 -13.88 -2.60 -13.63
C ALA A 38 -12.97 -2.90 -12.42
N GLU A 39 -11.71 -3.24 -12.66
CA GLU A 39 -10.73 -3.49 -11.60
C GLU A 39 -10.44 -2.24 -10.78
N ARG A 40 -10.28 -1.09 -11.45
CA ARG A 40 -10.12 0.21 -10.76
C ARG A 40 -11.30 0.55 -9.87
N ARG A 41 -12.52 0.24 -10.31
CA ARG A 41 -13.73 0.43 -9.50
C ARG A 41 -13.77 -0.50 -8.29
N GLN A 42 -13.45 -1.79 -8.47
CA GLN A 42 -13.40 -2.74 -7.35
C GLN A 42 -12.33 -2.36 -6.31
N MET A 43 -11.16 -1.88 -6.76
CA MET A 43 -10.11 -1.37 -5.88
C MET A 43 -10.60 -0.13 -5.10
N GLY A 44 -11.28 0.81 -5.77
CA GLY A 44 -11.85 1.99 -5.12
C GLY A 44 -12.93 1.66 -4.08
N GLU A 45 -13.86 0.76 -4.39
CA GLU A 45 -14.89 0.28 -3.46
C GLU A 45 -14.28 -0.40 -2.23
N LYS A 46 -13.17 -1.12 -2.41
CA LYS A 46 -12.44 -1.75 -1.32
C LYS A 46 -11.79 -0.73 -0.38
N VAL A 47 -11.14 0.30 -0.93
CA VAL A 47 -10.56 1.40 -0.14
C VAL A 47 -11.66 2.17 0.60
N GLN A 48 -12.80 2.43 -0.03
CA GLN A 48 -13.92 3.12 0.60
C GLN A 48 -14.49 2.34 1.81
N ARG A 49 -14.59 1.01 1.69
CA ARG A 49 -15.00 0.15 2.81
C ARG A 49 -13.97 0.17 3.95
N LEU A 50 -12.69 0.06 3.62
CA LEU A 50 -11.59 0.16 4.59
C LEU A 50 -11.59 1.49 5.36
N GLY A 51 -11.84 2.60 4.67
CA GLY A 51 -11.93 3.93 5.29
C GLY A 51 -13.18 4.12 6.14
N ARG A 52 -14.27 3.39 5.86
CA ARG A 52 -15.50 3.40 6.67
C ARG A 52 -15.35 2.57 7.95
N ASP A 53 -14.70 1.40 7.88
CA ASP A 53 -14.42 0.58 9.06
C ASP A 53 -13.45 1.27 10.04
N ALA A 54 -12.58 2.17 9.56
CA ALA A 54 -11.72 3.01 10.39
C ALA A 54 -12.44 4.20 11.05
N ARG A 55 -13.70 4.48 10.66
CA ARG A 55 -14.48 5.66 11.06
C ARG A 55 -15.68 5.32 11.95
N ASP A 56 -15.58 4.25 12.73
CA ASP A 56 -16.55 4.00 13.82
C ASP A 56 -16.49 5.19 14.81
N PRO A 57 -17.60 5.93 15.00
CA PRO A 57 -17.63 7.17 15.79
C PRO A 57 -17.62 6.92 17.31
N THR A 58 -17.54 5.68 17.77
CA THR A 58 -17.41 5.39 19.21
C THR A 58 -15.94 5.40 19.62
N GLY A 59 -15.54 6.50 20.24
CA GLY A 59 -14.16 6.76 20.64
C GLY A 59 -13.54 5.60 21.41
N SER A 60 -12.47 5.05 20.85
CA SER A 60 -11.38 4.51 21.64
C SER A 60 -10.07 4.82 20.92
N SER A 61 -9.41 5.86 21.41
CA SER A 61 -7.98 6.06 21.21
C SER A 61 -7.29 4.80 21.72
N GLY A 62 -6.73 4.00 20.82
CA GLY A 62 -5.97 2.80 21.18
C GLY A 62 -6.61 1.48 20.74
N SER A 63 -6.63 1.24 19.44
CA SER A 63 -6.11 -0.04 18.98
C SER A 63 -5.29 0.25 17.76
N ALA A 64 -3.97 0.37 17.96
CA ALA A 64 -3.06 0.03 16.91
C ALA A 64 -3.40 -1.42 16.54
N THR A 65 -4.28 -1.59 15.55
CA THR A 65 -4.40 -2.86 14.84
C THR A 65 -3.01 -3.06 14.27
N THR A 66 -2.17 -3.78 15.02
CA THR A 66 -0.92 -4.35 14.57
C THR A 66 -1.30 -5.06 13.29
N THR A 67 -1.09 -4.36 12.18
CA THR A 67 -1.20 -4.94 10.87
C THR A 67 -0.07 -5.93 10.92
N ASP A 68 -0.42 -7.21 11.11
CA ASP A 68 0.55 -8.30 11.19
C ASP A 68 1.14 -8.46 9.79
N VAL A 69 2.03 -7.53 9.47
CA VAL A 69 2.81 -7.53 8.26
C VAL A 69 3.86 -8.59 8.52
N HIS A 70 3.67 -9.75 7.91
CA HIS A 70 4.64 -10.84 7.99
C HIS A 70 5.91 -10.44 7.23
N PHE A 71 6.86 -9.83 7.94
CA PHE A 71 8.12 -9.33 7.38
C PHE A 71 8.89 -10.41 6.63
N ASP A 72 8.91 -11.65 7.14
CA ASP A 72 9.59 -12.76 6.45
C ASP A 72 8.97 -13.08 5.08
N ARG A 73 7.65 -12.95 4.95
CA ARG A 73 6.97 -13.11 3.66
C ARG A 73 7.19 -11.90 2.75
N ALA A 74 7.25 -10.70 3.33
CA ALA A 74 7.53 -9.47 2.59
C ALA A 74 8.94 -9.47 1.98
N LYS A 75 9.94 -10.02 2.70
CA LYS A 75 11.32 -10.18 2.20
C LYS A 75 11.39 -10.97 0.89
N LEU A 76 10.53 -11.96 0.71
CA LEU A 76 10.49 -12.78 -0.51
C LEU A 76 10.10 -11.98 -1.76
N ALA A 77 9.40 -10.85 -1.62
CA ALA A 77 9.01 -9.99 -2.73
C ALA A 77 10.10 -8.97 -3.11
N LEU A 78 11.07 -8.71 -2.22
CA LEU A 78 12.11 -7.68 -2.43
C LEU A 78 12.97 -7.93 -3.67
N PRO A 79 13.43 -9.16 -3.98
CA PRO A 79 14.22 -9.40 -5.20
C PRO A 79 13.45 -9.10 -6.48
N VAL A 80 12.15 -9.43 -6.51
CA VAL A 80 11.29 -9.19 -7.67
C VAL A 80 11.02 -7.70 -7.85
N LEU A 81 10.72 -7.00 -6.75
CA LEU A 81 10.54 -5.54 -6.77
C LEU A 81 11.82 -4.83 -7.19
N ALA A 82 12.97 -5.29 -6.73
CA ALA A 82 14.27 -4.75 -7.11
C ALA A 82 14.55 -4.93 -8.61
N GLN A 83 14.18 -6.08 -9.18
CA GLN A 83 14.27 -6.33 -10.62
C GLN A 83 13.34 -5.43 -11.44
N ILE A 84 12.10 -5.21 -10.99
CA ILE A 84 11.11 -4.33 -11.65
C ILE A 84 11.55 -2.86 -11.59
N LEU A 85 12.14 -2.45 -10.46
CA LEU A 85 12.57 -1.07 -10.21
C LEU A 85 14.00 -0.78 -10.70
N GLY A 86 14.74 -1.80 -11.13
CA GLY A 86 16.11 -1.67 -11.64
C GLY A 86 17.16 -1.33 -10.57
N VAL A 87 16.90 -1.67 -9.31
CA VAL A 87 17.83 -1.46 -8.18
C VAL A 87 18.43 -2.79 -7.74
N THR A 88 19.70 -2.77 -7.31
CA THR A 88 20.38 -3.95 -6.78
C THR A 88 19.93 -4.23 -5.35
N TYR A 89 19.30 -5.38 -5.13
CA TYR A 89 19.01 -5.87 -3.77
C TYR A 89 20.20 -6.70 -3.28
N ASP A 90 21.01 -6.13 -2.39
CA ASP A 90 22.07 -6.87 -1.69
C ASP A 90 21.42 -7.59 -0.50
N GLY A 91 21.23 -8.91 -0.65
CA GLY A 91 20.57 -9.73 0.35
C GLY A 91 21.52 -10.05 1.48
N GLU A 92 21.68 -9.14 2.44
CA GLU A 92 22.40 -9.43 3.68
C GLU A 92 21.60 -10.46 4.48
N HIS A 93 22.06 -11.72 4.39
CA HIS A 93 21.67 -12.83 5.24
C HIS A 93 22.21 -12.60 6.66
N GLN A 94 21.32 -12.41 7.63
CA GLN A 94 21.60 -12.73 9.03
C GLN A 94 20.37 -13.32 9.71
#